data_AF-A0A3N7HBJ8-F1
#
_entry.id   AF-A0A3N7HBJ8-F1
#
_cell.length_a   1.000
_cell.length_b   1.000
_cell.length_c   1.000
_cell.angle_alpha   90.00
_cell.angle_beta   90.00
_cell.angle_gamma   90.00
#
_symmetry.space_group_name_H-M   'P 1'
#
loop_
_entity.id
_entity.type
_entity.pdbx_description
1 polymer ?
#
loop_
_entity_poly.entity_id
_entity_poly.type
_entity_poly.pdbx_seq_one_letter_code
_entity_poly.pdbx_strand_id
1 'polypeptide(L)'
;MKIVASILLLVSAFLSIKHGWDAFQPANGEQAKMMANLGITKAVMPYFGVFSIVIGLMLFFPQTFFIGNVLNAVTIVLIMALSLRAGDYKMALMEIPFLAMPLLLIWLKYPFRS
;
A
#
# COMPACT_ATOMS: atom_id res chain seq x y z
N MET A 1 -9.19 -2.08 -22.83
CA MET A 1 -8.51 -2.76 -21.70
C MET A 1 -7.11 -2.22 -21.43
N LYS A 2 -6.23 -2.06 -22.44
CA LYS A 2 -4.86 -1.52 -22.24
C LYS A 2 -4.83 -0.13 -21.56
N ILE A 3 -5.65 0.82 -22.05
CA ILE A 3 -5.72 2.19 -21.47
C ILE A 3 -6.17 2.18 -20.00
N VAL A 4 -7.22 1.42 -19.68
CA VAL A 4 -7.78 1.32 -18.31
C VAL A 4 -6.74 0.76 -17.35
N ALA A 5 -6.03 -0.28 -17.76
CA ALA A 5 -5.09 -0.94 -16.88
C ALA A 5 -3.75 -0.17 -16.78
N SER A 6 -3.38 0.63 -17.79
CA SER A 6 -2.29 1.61 -17.69
C SER A 6 -2.65 2.76 -16.75
N ILE A 7 -3.90 3.23 -16.77
CA ILE A 7 -4.40 4.20 -15.80
C ILE A 7 -4.38 3.60 -14.40
N LEU A 8 -4.84 2.36 -14.21
CA LEU A 8 -4.81 1.68 -12.92
C LEU A 8 -3.38 1.52 -12.38
N LEU A 9 -2.41 1.21 -13.25
CA LEU A 9 -1.00 1.17 -12.88
C LEU A 9 -0.50 2.54 -12.41
N LEU A 10 -0.77 3.60 -13.18
CA LEU A 10 -0.35 4.95 -12.84
C LEU A 10 -0.99 5.43 -11.52
N VAL A 11 -2.29 5.14 -11.33
CA VAL A 11 -3.00 5.43 -10.09
C VAL A 11 -2.40 4.63 -8.93
N SER A 12 -2.11 3.34 -9.12
CA SER A 12 -1.52 2.49 -8.08
C SER A 12 -0.10 2.96 -7.70
N ALA A 13 0.72 3.31 -8.68
CA ALA A 13 2.06 3.85 -8.44
C ALA A 13 1.99 5.22 -7.75
N PHE A 14 1.09 6.11 -8.19
CA PHE A 14 0.88 7.40 -7.56
C PHE A 14 0.40 7.27 -6.11
N LEU A 15 -0.57 6.39 -5.84
CA LEU A 15 -1.05 6.11 -4.50
C LEU A 15 0.06 5.52 -3.62
N SER A 16 0.87 4.60 -4.15
CA SER A 16 1.99 4.01 -3.40
C SER A 16 3.03 5.07 -3.02
N ILE A 17 3.36 5.98 -3.94
CA ILE A 17 4.28 7.11 -3.67
C ILE A 17 3.65 8.10 -2.69
N LYS A 18 2.35 8.40 -2.83
CA LYS A 18 1.60 9.27 -1.91
C LYS A 18 1.55 8.70 -0.50
N HIS A 19 1.21 7.42 -0.34
CA HIS A 19 1.25 6.73 0.95
C HIS A 19 2.67 6.73 1.54
N GLY A 20 3.67 6.56 0.69
CA GLY A 20 5.07 6.67 1.07
C GLY A 20 5.41 8.05 1.63
N TRP A 21 4.98 9.11 0.94
CA TRP A 21 5.19 10.51 1.31
C TRP A 21 4.41 10.92 2.57
N ASP A 22 3.17 10.47 2.71
CA ASP A 22 2.31 10.73 3.87
C ASP A 22 2.90 10.07 5.14
N ALA A 23 3.65 8.96 5.00
CA ALA A 23 4.37 8.34 6.12
C ALA A 23 5.59 9.16 6.63
N PHE A 24 6.09 10.13 5.84
CA PHE A 24 7.12 11.08 6.27
C PHE A 24 6.55 12.36 6.87
N GLN A 25 5.25 12.60 6.73
CA GLN A 25 4.59 13.75 7.34
C GLN A 25 4.34 13.49 8.83
N PRO A 26 4.32 14.55 9.67
CA PRO A 26 3.96 14.40 11.06
C PRO A 26 2.56 13.78 11.17
N ALA A 27 2.51 12.54 11.68
CA ALA A 27 1.26 11.84 11.91
C ALA A 27 0.29 12.73 12.69
N ASN A 28 -0.92 12.91 12.16
CA ASN A 28 -2.00 13.58 12.89
C ASN A 28 -2.16 12.90 14.25
N GLY A 29 -2.53 13.66 15.30
CA GLY A 29 -2.57 13.13 16.69
C GLY A 29 -3.34 11.82 16.86
N GLU A 30 -4.31 11.58 15.98
CA GLU A 30 -5.08 10.33 15.87
C GLU A 30 -4.26 9.16 15.27
N GLN A 31 -3.54 9.38 14.16
CA GLN A 31 -2.60 8.41 13.58
C GLN A 31 -1.45 8.07 14.53
N ALA A 32 -0.93 9.06 15.26
CA ALA A 32 0.14 8.84 16.22
C ALA A 32 -0.33 8.02 17.44
N LYS A 33 -1.55 8.27 17.94
CA LYS A 33 -2.18 7.45 19.00
C LYS A 33 -2.46 6.04 18.53
N MET A 34 -2.95 5.90 17.30
CA MET A 34 -3.24 4.61 16.71
C MET A 34 -1.95 3.79 16.52
N MET A 35 -0.88 4.38 15.97
CA MET A 35 0.41 3.69 15.84
C MET A 35 1.06 3.34 17.18
N ALA A 36 0.90 4.18 18.21
CA ALA A 36 1.29 3.84 19.57
C ALA A 36 0.53 2.63 20.12
N ASN A 37 -0.79 2.55 19.89
CA ASN A 37 -1.61 1.38 20.27
C ASN A 37 -1.26 0.12 19.49
N LEU A 38 -0.73 0.27 18.27
CA LEU A 38 -0.28 -0.84 17.42
C LEU A 38 1.12 -1.37 17.77
N GLY A 39 1.82 -0.75 18.73
CA GLY A 39 3.22 -1.06 19.03
C GLY A 39 4.19 -0.66 17.90
N ILE A 40 3.68 0.05 16.88
CA ILE A 40 4.49 0.59 15.78
C ILE A 40 5.11 1.89 16.29
N THR A 41 6.38 1.84 16.66
CA THR A 41 7.12 3.02 17.08
C THR A 41 7.18 4.03 15.93
N LYS A 42 7.18 5.33 16.21
CA LYS A 42 7.37 6.38 15.19
C LYS A 42 8.60 6.17 14.30
N ALA A 43 9.59 5.43 14.80
CA ALA A 43 10.78 5.02 14.07
C ALA A 43 10.51 4.08 12.88
N VAL A 44 9.40 3.34 12.85
CA VAL A 44 9.08 2.34 11.81
C VAL A 44 8.32 2.98 10.62
N MET A 45 7.65 4.12 10.84
CA MET A 45 6.90 4.87 9.82
C MET A 45 7.73 5.22 8.58
N PRO A 46 8.96 5.77 8.73
CA PRO A 46 9.82 6.05 7.58
C PRO A 46 10.19 4.80 6.79
N TYR A 47 10.34 3.65 7.44
CA TYR A 47 10.63 2.39 6.75
C TYR A 47 9.45 1.94 5.88
N PHE A 48 8.22 2.01 6.40
CA PHE A 48 7.02 1.79 5.59
C PHE A 48 6.93 2.79 4.43
N GLY A 49 7.31 4.05 4.67
CA GLY A 49 7.35 5.09 3.65
C GLY A 49 8.30 4.77 2.49
N VAL A 50 9.56 4.44 2.81
CA VAL A 50 10.55 3.98 1.83
C VAL A 50 10.06 2.71 1.12
N PHE A 51 9.51 1.76 1.87
CA PHE A 51 9.02 0.49 1.32
C PHE A 51 7.89 0.70 0.30
N SER A 52 6.92 1.58 0.59
CA SER A 52 5.85 1.94 -0.36
C SER A 52 6.38 2.62 -1.61
N ILE A 53 7.41 3.48 -1.50
CA ILE A 53 8.06 4.10 -2.68
C ILE A 53 8.76 3.03 -3.51
N VAL A 54 9.50 2.12 -2.88
CA VAL A 54 10.18 1.01 -3.57
C VAL A 54 9.17 0.13 -4.29
N ILE A 55 8.06 -0.24 -3.65
CA ILE A 55 6.95 -0.96 -4.29
C ILE A 55 6.42 -0.17 -5.50
N GLY A 56 6.17 1.13 -5.35
CA GLY A 56 5.71 1.99 -6.43
C GLY A 56 6.65 1.97 -7.64
N LEU A 57 7.96 1.98 -7.41
CA LEU A 57 8.98 1.84 -8.45
C LEU A 57 8.98 0.43 -9.07
N MET A 58 8.83 -0.61 -8.26
CA MET A 58 8.76 -2.01 -8.71
C MET A 58 7.56 -2.30 -9.60
N LEU A 59 6.46 -1.55 -9.48
CA LEU A 59 5.29 -1.70 -10.35
C LEU A 59 5.59 -1.29 -11.80
N PHE A 60 6.56 -0.40 -12.04
CA PHE A 60 6.92 0.02 -13.40
C PHE A 60 7.73 -1.01 -14.18
N PHE A 61 8.41 -1.94 -13.49
CA PHE A 61 9.22 -2.96 -14.17
C PHE A 61 8.47 -4.29 -14.28
N PRO A 62 8.41 -4.92 -15.48
CA PRO A 62 7.68 -6.17 -15.70
C PRO A 62 8.13 -7.32 -14.80
N GLN A 63 9.43 -7.39 -14.53
CA GLN A 63 10.05 -8.45 -13.76
C GLN A 63 9.69 -8.38 -12.27
N THR A 64 9.49 -7.16 -11.75
CA THR A 64 9.15 -6.92 -10.34
C THR A 64 7.66 -6.67 -10.13
N PHE A 65 6.86 -6.54 -11.18
CA PHE A 65 5.44 -6.23 -11.08
C PHE A 65 4.67 -7.21 -10.18
N PHE A 66 4.84 -8.51 -10.37
CA PHE A 66 4.15 -9.52 -9.55
C PHE A 66 4.56 -9.41 -8.09
N ILE A 67 5.87 -9.40 -7.82
CA ILE A 67 6.39 -9.37 -6.46
C ILE A 67 6.09 -8.04 -5.77
N GLY A 68 6.09 -6.93 -6.50
CA GLY A 68 5.71 -5.60 -6.00
C GLY A 68 4.25 -5.57 -5.56
N ASN A 69 3.33 -6.12 -6.36
CA ASN A 69 1.92 -6.23 -5.95
C ASN A 69 1.72 -7.20 -4.77
N VAL A 70 2.47 -8.31 -4.71
CA VAL A 70 2.44 -9.23 -3.55
C VAL A 70 2.91 -8.54 -2.28
N LEU A 71 4.05 -7.83 -2.32
CA LEU A 71 4.57 -7.07 -1.18
C LEU A 71 3.60 -5.97 -0.75
N ASN A 72 2.94 -5.31 -1.71
CA ASN A 72 1.90 -4.32 -1.43
C ASN A 72 0.72 -4.95 -0.69
N ALA A 73 0.19 -6.07 -1.20
CA ALA A 73 -0.93 -6.78 -0.58
C ALA A 73 -0.59 -7.28 0.84
N VAL A 74 0.61 -7.85 1.04
CA VAL A 74 1.08 -8.29 2.36
C VAL A 74 1.16 -7.12 3.34
N THR A 75 1.65 -5.97 2.89
CA THR A 75 1.76 -4.76 3.71
C THR A 75 0.38 -4.27 4.15
N ILE A 76 -0.58 -4.21 3.22
CA ILE A 76 -1.94 -3.77 3.52
C ILE A 76 -2.62 -4.74 4.48
N VAL A 77 -2.48 -6.06 4.27
CA VAL A 77 -3.02 -7.08 5.19
C VAL A 77 -2.39 -6.96 6.57
N LEU A 78 -1.07 -6.71 6.65
CA LEU A 78 -0.38 -6.49 7.92
C LEU A 78 -0.96 -5.27 8.65
N ILE A 79 -1.14 -4.15 7.96
CA ILE A 79 -1.75 -2.94 8.53
C ILE A 79 -3.18 -3.23 8.99
N MET A 80 -4.01 -3.88 8.16
CA MET A 80 -5.37 -4.28 8.54
C MET A 80 -5.40 -5.16 9.79
N ALA A 81 -4.54 -6.17 9.88
CA ALA A 81 -4.47 -7.07 11.03
C ALA A 81 -4.05 -6.31 12.31
N LEU A 82 -3.13 -5.36 12.16
CA LEU A 82 -2.72 -4.46 13.22
C LEU A 82 -3.90 -3.56 13.65
N SER A 83 -4.59 -2.90 12.72
CA SER A 83 -5.76 -2.05 13.01
C SER A 83 -6.88 -2.81 13.73
N LEU A 84 -7.16 -4.04 13.30
CA LEU A 84 -8.13 -4.93 13.98
C LEU A 84 -7.69 -5.27 15.40
N ARG A 85 -6.39 -5.54 15.61
CA ARG A 85 -5.82 -5.77 16.95
C ARG A 85 -5.94 -4.54 17.86
N ALA A 86 -5.86 -3.33 17.31
CA ALA A 86 -6.12 -2.08 18.05
C ALA A 86 -7.61 -1.76 18.25
N GLY A 87 -8.52 -2.58 17.71
CA GLY A 87 -9.96 -2.33 17.77
C GLY A 87 -10.46 -1.30 16.74
N ASP A 88 -9.63 -0.86 15.80
CA ASP A 88 -10.01 0.08 14.74
C ASP A 88 -10.46 -0.66 13.48
N TYR A 89 -11.69 -1.18 13.54
CA TYR A 89 -12.33 -1.83 12.41
C TYR A 89 -12.61 -0.88 11.24
N LYS A 90 -12.78 0.43 11.51
CA LYS A 90 -13.04 1.44 10.47
C LYS A 90 -11.82 1.60 9.59
N MET A 91 -10.63 1.67 10.18
CA MET A 91 -9.39 1.71 9.41
C MET A 91 -9.22 0.43 8.59
N ALA A 92 -9.42 -0.75 9.18
CA ALA A 92 -9.32 -2.01 8.43
C ALA A 92 -10.27 -2.04 7.21
N LEU A 93 -11.49 -1.50 7.35
CA LEU A 93 -12.45 -1.36 6.24
C LEU A 93 -11.97 -0.37 5.16
N MET A 94 -11.33 0.73 5.55
CA MET A 94 -10.78 1.71 4.62
C MET A 94 -9.62 1.15 3.78
N GLU A 95 -8.88 0.16 4.30
CA GLU A 95 -7.78 -0.51 3.59
C GLU A 95 -8.23 -1.56 2.56
N ILE A 96 -9.48 -2.05 2.62
CA ILE A 96 -10.04 -3.04 1.68
C ILE A 96 -9.92 -2.62 0.20
N PRO A 97 -10.33 -1.41 -0.22
CA PRO A 97 -10.15 -0.98 -1.61
C PRO A 97 -8.69 -0.95 -2.04
N PHE A 98 -7.78 -0.64 -1.11
CA PHE A 98 -6.34 -0.65 -1.37
C PHE A 98 -5.82 -2.07 -1.53
N LEU A 99 -6.32 -3.05 -0.77
CA LEU A 99 -5.98 -4.47 -0.95
C LEU A 99 -6.53 -5.03 -2.27
N ALA A 100 -7.71 -4.58 -2.69
CA ALA A 100 -8.32 -5.03 -3.94
C ALA A 100 -7.46 -4.63 -5.16
N MET A 101 -6.84 -3.46 -5.14
CA MET A 101 -6.01 -2.95 -6.24
C MET A 101 -4.85 -3.88 -6.67
N PRO A 102 -3.90 -4.27 -5.79
CA PRO A 102 -2.79 -5.15 -6.18
C PRO A 102 -3.27 -6.55 -6.58
N LEU A 103 -4.34 -7.06 -5.96
CA LEU A 103 -4.93 -8.35 -6.33
C LEU A 103 -5.57 -8.29 -7.72
N LEU A 104 -6.30 -7.21 -8.04
CA LEU A 104 -6.85 -6.95 -9.36
C LEU A 104 -5.74 -6.80 -10.40
N LEU A 105 -4.66 -6.08 -10.08
CA LEU A 105 -3.50 -5.90 -10.97
C LEU A 105 -2.81 -7.24 -11.27
N ILE A 106 -2.65 -8.12 -10.27
CA ILE A 106 -2.15 -9.49 -10.46
C ILE A 106 -3.10 -10.29 -11.36
N TRP A 107 -4.41 -10.25 -11.09
CA TRP A 107 -5.41 -10.99 -11.84
C TRP A 107 -5.50 -10.54 -13.31
N LEU A 108 -5.44 -9.23 -13.57
CA LEU A 108 -5.44 -8.65 -14.92
C LEU A 108 -4.16 -8.97 -15.72
N LYS A 109 -3.08 -9.46 -15.07
CA LYS A 109 -1.76 -9.73 -15.70
C LYS A 109 -1.20 -8.54 -16.51
N TYR A 110 -1.67 -7.34 -16.23
CA TYR A 110 -1.38 -6.10 -16.95
C TYR A 110 -0.31 -5.30 -16.21
N PRO A 111 0.69 -4.63 -16.84
CA PRO A 111 0.67 -4.07 -18.19
C PRO A 111 1.39 -4.84 -19.29
N PHE A 112 1.95 -6.02 -18.99
CA PHE A 112 2.94 -6.63 -19.89
C PHE A 112 2.53 -7.94 -20.57
N ARG A 113 1.32 -8.48 -20.32
CA ARG A 113 0.74 -9.51 -21.20
C ARG A 113 -0.37 -8.92 -22.04
N SER A 114 -0.14 -8.90 -23.36
CA SER A 114 -1.18 -8.73 -24.37
C SER A 114 -1.95 -10.01 -24.60
#